data_AF-A0A436V2I1-F1
#
_entry.id   AF-A0A436V2I1-F1
#
_cell.length_a   1.000
_cell.length_b   1.000
_cell.length_c   1.000
_cell.angle_alpha   90.00
_cell.angle_beta   90.00
_cell.angle_gamma   90.00
#
_symmetry.space_group_name_H-M   'P 1'
#
loop_
_entity.id
_entity.type
_entity.pdbx_description
1 polymer ?
#
loop_
_entity_poly.entity_id
_entity_poly.type
_entity_poly.pdbx_seq_one_letter_code
_entity_poly.pdbx_strand_id
1 'polypeptide(L)' 'MKFGPVPIDEAEGAVLAHATEAGERRFRKAHRLSADDLSVLKAAGISEVVAAVLAPDDLGEDAAAERIAAGMSHRNVEA' A
#
# COMPACT_ATOMS: atom_id res chain seq x y z
N MET A 1 -1.11 10.20 -12.87
CA MET A 1 -1.62 10.04 -11.49
C MET A 1 -3.06 10.56 -11.40
N LYS A 2 -4.03 9.71 -11.06
CA LYS A 2 -5.41 10.12 -10.75
C LYS A 2 -5.61 9.98 -9.24
N PHE A 3 -5.89 11.08 -8.55
CA PHE A 3 -6.13 11.09 -7.12
C PHE A 3 -7.63 11.28 -6.87
N GLY A 4 -8.21 10.46 -5.99
CA GLY A 4 -9.60 10.60 -5.61
C GLY A 4 -10.19 9.34 -4.98
N PRO A 5 -11.52 9.29 -4.80
CA PRO A 5 -12.22 8.07 -4.48
C PRO A 5 -12.01 7.02 -5.59
N VAL A 6 -11.61 5.82 -5.20
CA VAL A 6 -11.41 4.68 -6.08
C VAL A 6 -12.20 3.50 -5.53
N PRO A 7 -13.08 2.87 -6.35
CA PRO A 7 -13.77 1.67 -5.93
C PRO A 7 -12.76 0.57 -5.64
N ILE A 8 -13.00 -0.23 -4.61
CA ILE A 8 -12.04 -1.23 -4.14
C ILE A 8 -11.70 -2.28 -5.21
N ASP A 9 -12.62 -2.55 -6.15
CA ASP A 9 -12.37 -3.41 -7.32
C ASP A 9 -11.34 -2.84 -8.31
N GLU A 10 -11.11 -1.53 -8.32
CA GLU A 10 -10.14 -0.85 -9.19
C GLU A 10 -8.96 -0.25 -8.41
N ALA A 11 -8.89 -0.49 -7.10
CA ALA A 11 -7.90 0.12 -6.22
C ALA A 11 -6.58 -0.67 -6.15
N GLU A 12 -6.42 -1.75 -6.92
CA GLU A 12 -5.17 -2.52 -6.95
C GLU A 12 -4.02 -1.67 -7.46
N GLY A 13 -2.90 -1.65 -6.74
CA GLY A 13 -1.75 -0.80 -7.04
C GLY A 13 -1.95 0.68 -6.68
N ALA A 14 -3.14 1.10 -6.25
CA ALA A 14 -3.39 2.46 -5.79
C ALA A 14 -2.75 2.70 -4.42
N VAL A 15 -2.32 3.94 -4.18
CA VAL A 15 -1.65 4.35 -2.95
C VAL A 15 -2.62 5.11 -2.06
N LEU A 16 -2.87 4.61 -0.85
CA LEU A 16 -3.81 5.22 0.09
C LEU A 16 -3.42 6.66 0.46
N ALA A 17 -4.37 7.58 0.35
CA ALA A 17 -4.18 8.98 0.71
C ALA A 17 -4.13 9.19 2.24
N HIS A 18 -4.94 8.41 2.96
CA HIS A 18 -5.07 8.46 4.41
C HIS A 18 -4.97 7.05 4.99
N ALA A 19 -4.82 6.96 6.32
CA ALA A 19 -4.95 5.68 6.98
C ALA A 19 -6.40 5.18 6.88
N THR A 20 -6.58 3.89 6.62
CA THR A 20 -7.89 3.26 6.49
C THR A 20 -7.95 2.08 7.45
N GLU A 21 -8.98 2.02 8.26
CA GLU A 21 -9.21 0.95 9.23
C GLU A 21 -10.18 -0.06 8.62
N ALA A 22 -9.80 -1.34 8.62
CA ALA A 22 -10.53 -2.43 8.01
C ALA A 22 -10.67 -3.57 9.03
N GLY A 23 -11.72 -3.47 9.86
CA GLY A 23 -11.89 -4.36 11.00
C GLY A 23 -10.72 -4.24 11.98
N GLU A 24 -9.99 -5.34 12.17
CA GLU A 24 -8.82 -5.41 13.05
C GLU A 24 -7.52 -4.95 12.38
N ARG A 25 -7.51 -4.80 11.04
CA ARG A 25 -6.33 -4.29 10.32
C ARG A 25 -6.40 -2.77 10.17
N ARG A 26 -5.24 -2.12 10.29
CA ARG A 26 -5.07 -0.71 10.00
C ARG A 26 -4.06 -0.52 8.88
N PHE A 27 -4.52 0.03 7.76
CA PHE A 27 -3.69 0.45 6.65
C PHE A 27 -3.18 1.86 6.89
N ARG A 28 -1.88 2.07 6.72
CA ARG A 28 -1.25 3.39 6.87
C ARG A 28 -1.45 4.21 5.58
N LYS A 29 -1.37 5.53 5.69
CA LYS A 29 -1.24 6.38 4.50
C LYS A 29 0.01 5.99 3.70
N ALA A 30 -0.01 6.27 2.40
CA ALA A 30 1.03 5.88 1.45
C ALA A 30 1.25 4.35 1.30
N HIS A 31 0.33 3.53 1.81
CA HIS A 31 0.33 2.10 1.56
C HIS A 31 -0.17 1.81 0.14
N ARG A 32 0.61 1.04 -0.63
CA ARG A 32 0.20 0.56 -1.96
C ARG A 32 -0.68 -0.68 -1.77
N LEU A 33 -1.91 -0.61 -2.26
CA LEU A 33 -2.89 -1.68 -2.12
C LEU A 33 -2.54 -2.86 -3.02
N SER A 34 -2.46 -4.04 -2.42
CA SER A 34 -2.32 -5.34 -3.09
C SER A 34 -3.65 -6.09 -3.14
N ALA A 35 -3.74 -7.16 -3.94
CA ALA A 35 -4.93 -8.01 -4.01
C ALA A 35 -5.39 -8.56 -2.64
N ASP A 36 -4.45 -8.85 -1.72
CA ASP A 36 -4.77 -9.24 -0.34
C ASP A 36 -5.43 -8.08 0.42
N ASP A 37 -4.84 -6.90 0.33
CA ASP A 37 -5.36 -5.70 1.01
C ASP A 37 -6.78 -5.37 0.53
N LEU A 38 -7.04 -5.50 -0.77
CA LEU A 38 -8.39 -5.32 -1.32
C LEU A 38 -9.37 -6.34 -0.77
N SER A 39 -8.96 -7.61 -0.64
CA SER A 39 -9.80 -8.66 -0.07
C SER A 39 -10.18 -8.36 1.38
N VAL A 40 -9.25 -7.81 2.16
CA VAL A 40 -9.46 -7.39 3.55
C VAL A 40 -10.39 -6.20 3.65
N LEU A 41 -10.17 -5.20 2.80
CA LEU A 41 -11.00 -4.00 2.73
C LEU A 41 -12.44 -4.39 2.33
N LYS A 42 -12.62 -5.28 1.36
CA LYS A 42 -13.94 -5.85 1.00
C LYS A 42 -14.57 -6.61 2.16
N ALA A 43 -13.81 -7.47 2.84
CA ALA A 43 -14.31 -8.23 3.98
C ALA A 43 -14.71 -7.32 5.16
N ALA A 44 -14.06 -6.17 5.31
CA ALA A 44 -14.42 -5.13 6.27
C ALA A 44 -15.63 -4.27 5.84
N GLY A 45 -16.22 -4.53 4.66
CA GLY A 45 -17.36 -3.78 4.14
C GLY A 45 -16.99 -2.44 3.49
N ILE A 46 -15.71 -2.24 3.16
CA ILE A 46 -15.25 -1.03 2.47
C ILE A 46 -15.39 -1.23 0.97
N SER A 47 -16.21 -0.40 0.35
CA SER A 47 -16.47 -0.43 -1.10
C SER A 47 -15.60 0.56 -1.88
N GLU A 48 -15.09 1.60 -1.23
CA GLU A 48 -14.36 2.70 -1.84
C GLU A 48 -13.29 3.24 -0.89
N VAL A 49 -12.15 3.66 -1.43
CA VAL A 49 -11.06 4.29 -0.68
C VAL A 49 -10.52 5.51 -1.41
N VAL A 50 -10.03 6.50 -0.65
CA VAL A 50 -9.33 7.64 -1.26
C VAL A 50 -7.88 7.24 -1.50
N ALA A 51 -7.50 7.11 -2.77
CA ALA A 51 -6.18 6.67 -3.17
C ALA A 51 -5.70 7.40 -4.43
N ALA A 52 -4.38 7.37 -4.64
CA ALA A 52 -3.75 7.76 -5.88
C ALA A 52 -3.57 6.53 -6.77
N VAL A 53 -4.27 6.48 -7.89
CA VAL A 53 -4.04 5.48 -8.94
C VAL A 53 -2.80 5.90 -9.73
N LEU A 54 -1.76 5.08 -9.58
CA LEU A 54 -0.52 5.15 -10.34
C LEU A 54 -0.76 4.55 -11.72
N ALA A 55 -0.23 5.17 -12.78
CA ALA A 55 -0.36 4.61 -14.12
C ALA A 55 0.42 3.27 -14.17
N PRO A 56 0.09 2.33 -15.08
CA PRO A 56 0.87 1.09 -15.24
C PRO A 56 2.35 1.32 -15.59
N ASP A 57 2.70 2.52 -16.06
CA ASP A 57 4.08 2.98 -16.32
C ASP A 57 4.76 3.60 -15.08
N ASP A 58 4.00 3.80 -14.00
CA ASP A 58 4.44 4.31 -12.70
C ASP A 58 4.73 3.11 -11.76
N LEU A 59 5.39 2.11 -12.36
CA LEU A 59 6.13 1.07 -11.68
C LEU A 59 7.40 1.75 -11.16
N GLY A 60 7.25 2.50 -10.07
CA GLY A 60 8.38 3.03 -9.31
C GLY A 60 9.43 1.94 -9.16
N GLU A 61 10.68 2.31 -9.44
CA GLU A 61 11.90 1.52 -9.31
C GLU A 61 12.16 1.00 -7.87
N ASP A 62 11.15 0.64 -7.08
CA ASP A 62 11.31 0.07 -5.74
C ASP A 62 11.61 -1.44 -5.77
N ALA A 63 11.72 -2.05 -6.95
CA ALA A 63 12.51 -3.27 -7.11
C ALA A 63 14.02 -3.04 -6.83
N ALA A 64 14.48 -1.78 -6.75
CA ALA A 64 15.84 -1.44 -6.33
C ALA A 64 16.02 -1.39 -4.80
N ALA A 65 14.97 -1.16 -4.01
CA ALA A 65 15.08 -0.98 -2.56
C ALA A 65 15.14 -2.30 -1.77
N GLU A 66 14.47 -3.37 -2.23
CA GLU A 66 14.62 -4.71 -1.61
C GLU A 66 16.03 -5.29 -1.80
N ARG A 67 16.79 -4.87 -2.82
CA ARG A 67 18.20 -5.27 -2.94
C ARG A 67 19.12 -4.62 -1.90
N ILE A 68 18.77 -3.47 -1.34
CA ILE A 68 19.59 -2.82 -0.30
C ILE A 68 19.26 -3.37 1.10
N ALA A 69 18.03 -3.80 1.35
CA ALA A 69 17.65 -4.39 2.64
C ALA A 69 18.28 -5.77 2.92
N ALA A 70 18.70 -6.50 1.88
CA ALA A 70 19.42 -7.77 2.03
C ALA A 70 20.90 -7.61 2.46
N GLY A 71 21.40 -6.38 2.59
CA GLY A 71 22.81 -6.07 2.91
C GLY A 71 23.12 -5.76 4.38
N MET A 72 22.14 -5.54 5.25
CA MET A 72 22.41 -5.17 6.65
C MET A 72 22.40 -6.39 7.56
N SER A 73 23.49 -7.16 7.46
CA SER A 73 23.93 -8.06 8.52
C SER A 73 24.13 -7.28 9.83
N HIS A 74 23.60 -7.86 10.90
CA HIS A 74 23.82 -7.56 12.31
C HIS A 74 25.23 -7.04 12.66
N ARG A 75 25.34 -5.97 13.48
CA ARG A 75 25.93 -6.00 14.84
C ARG A 75 26.05 -4.60 15.48
N ASN A 76 25.79 -4.61 16.79
CA ASN A 76 26.09 -3.61 17.83
C ASN A 76 24.95 -2.64 18.20
N VAL A 77 24.09 -3.14 19.10
CA VAL A 77 23.56 -2.36 20.23
C VAL A 77 24.73 -1.74 20.99
N GLU A 78 24.66 -0.48 21.41
CA GLU A 78 25.12 0.02 22.72
C GLU A 78 24.42 1.34 23.10
N ALA A 79 23.95 1.34 24.36
CA ALA A 79 23.49 2.40 25.30
C ALA A 79 22.62 3.57 24.81
#